data_AF-A0A0V1NK96-F1
#
_entry.id   AF-A0A0V1NK96-F1
#
_cell.length_a   1.000
_cell.length_b   1.000
_cell.length_c   1.000
_cell.angle_alpha   90.00
_cell.angle_beta   90.00
_cell.angle_gamma   90.00
#
_symmetry.space_group_name_H-M   'P 1'
#
loop_
_entity.id
_entity.type
_entity.pdbx_description
1 polymer ?
#
loop_
_entity_poly.entity_id
_entity_poly.type
_entity_poly.pdbx_seq_one_letter_code
_entity_poly.pdbx_strand_id
1 'polypeptide(L)'
;MTEPSPTGLRKLYDKLMLHFRALRAMDKDPINGQLTTAEIFLALTQKAMSSELNKKWEEFIESNTSTPANLESFLEVVSCSAHCTLALEDPPSLEQPIFSRGQPIAQRQQKKPVTMTEASQFM
;
A
#
# COMPACT_ATOMS: atom_id res chain seq x y z
N MET A 1 -13.13 -16.54 32.37
CA MET A 1 -11.71 -16.61 31.98
C MET A 1 -11.19 -17.95 32.44
N THR A 2 -10.74 -18.81 31.52
CA THR A 2 -10.32 -20.18 31.84
C THR A 2 -8.84 -20.15 32.22
N GLU A 3 -8.54 -20.45 33.49
CA GLU A 3 -7.16 -20.61 33.95
C GLU A 3 -6.46 -21.69 33.13
N PRO A 4 -5.27 -21.42 32.56
CA PRO A 4 -4.56 -22.39 31.76
C PRO A 4 -4.18 -23.59 32.63
N SER A 5 -4.58 -24.79 32.20
CA SER A 5 -4.21 -26.05 32.87
C SER A 5 -2.70 -26.07 33.18
N PRO A 6 -2.28 -26.52 34.39
CA PRO A 6 -0.86 -26.62 34.76
C PRO A 6 -0.01 -27.37 33.72
N THR A 7 -0.61 -28.35 33.04
CA THR A 7 0.01 -29.12 31.96
C THR A 7 0.21 -28.29 30.68
N GLY A 8 -0.70 -27.35 30.40
CA GLY A 8 -0.60 -26.42 29.27
C GLY A 8 0.52 -25.41 29.45
N LEU A 9 0.65 -24.83 30.64
CA LEU A 9 1.75 -23.92 30.98
C LEU A 9 3.11 -24.61 30.86
N ARG A 10 3.23 -25.84 31.35
CA ARG A 10 4.47 -26.63 31.24
C ARG A 10 4.87 -26.86 29.78
N LYS A 11 3.92 -27.28 28.93
CA LYS A 11 4.18 -27.48 27.50
C LYS A 11 4.60 -26.20 26.78
N LEU A 12 3.99 -25.07 27.13
CA LEU A 12 4.37 -23.77 26.59
C LEU A 12 5.80 -23.40 27.00
N TYR A 13 6.13 -23.56 28.28
CA TYR A 13 7.47 -23.31 28.80
C TYR A 13 8.53 -24.17 28.09
N ASP A 14 8.29 -25.48 27.96
CA ASP A 14 9.21 -26.39 27.30
C ASP A 14 9.44 -26.00 25.82
N LYS A 15 8.38 -25.57 25.13
CA LYS A 15 8.46 -25.07 23.75
C LYS A 15 9.26 -23.76 23.65
N LEU A 16 9.03 -22.80 24.55
CA LEU A 16 9.78 -21.54 24.57
C LEU A 16 11.27 -21.81 24.83
N MET A 17 11.58 -22.67 25.81
CA MET A 17 12.95 -23.03 26.14
C MET A 17 13.66 -23.73 24.98
N LEU A 18 12.95 -24.55 24.19
CA LEU A 18 13.50 -25.15 22.97
C LEU A 18 13.92 -24.07 21.96
N HIS A 19 13.07 -23.07 21.72
CA HIS A 19 13.38 -21.97 20.80
C HIS A 19 14.54 -21.10 21.31
N PHE A 20 14.61 -20.81 22.62
CA PHE A 20 15.74 -20.06 23.20
C PHE A 20 17.07 -20.80 23.07
N ARG A 21 17.07 -22.14 23.21
CA ARG A 21 18.27 -22.95 22.98
C ARG A 21 18.71 -22.88 21.52
N ALA A 22 17.79 -22.95 20.58
CA ALA A 22 18.10 -22.82 19.15
C ALA A 22 18.67 -21.43 18.82
N LEU A 23 18.08 -20.35 19.36
CA LEU A 23 18.60 -18.99 19.20
C LEU A 23 20.00 -18.83 19.80
N ARG A 24 20.24 -19.37 21.00
CA ARG A 24 21.57 -19.38 21.62
C ARG A 24 22.60 -20.13 20.78
N ALA A 25 22.22 -21.25 20.14
CA ALA A 25 23.11 -21.99 19.25
C ALA A 25 23.49 -21.21 17.97
N MET A 26 22.74 -20.14 17.64
CA MET A 26 23.05 -19.20 16.56
C MET A 26 23.71 -17.90 17.06
N ASP A 27 24.22 -17.88 18.30
CA ASP A 27 24.77 -16.69 18.97
C ASP A 27 23.78 -15.51 19.09
N LYS A 28 22.47 -15.83 19.17
CA LYS A 28 21.37 -14.87 19.36
C LYS A 28 20.66 -15.07 20.69
N ASP A 29 21.40 -15.18 21.79
CA ASP A 29 20.81 -15.42 23.11
C ASP A 29 19.91 -14.25 23.58
N PRO A 30 18.58 -14.48 23.76
CA PRO A 30 17.67 -13.45 24.25
C PRO A 30 17.88 -13.09 25.72
N ILE A 31 18.42 -14.01 26.53
CA ILE A 31 18.61 -13.83 27.98
C ILE A 31 19.85 -12.97 28.25
N ASN A 32 20.88 -13.12 27.42
CA ASN A 32 22.15 -12.41 27.56
C ASN A 32 22.19 -11.11 26.72
N GLY A 33 21.07 -10.69 26.13
CA GLY A 33 20.97 -9.44 25.37
C GLY A 33 21.69 -9.46 24.01
N GLN A 34 22.00 -10.63 23.47
CA GLN A 34 22.62 -10.77 22.15
C GLN A 34 21.61 -10.60 21.01
N LEU A 35 20.34 -10.91 21.28
CA LEU A 35 19.25 -10.65 20.35
C LEU A 35 18.88 -9.16 20.38
N THR A 36 19.10 -8.47 19.27
CA THR A 36 18.86 -7.03 19.18
C THR A 36 17.38 -6.73 19.00
N THR A 37 16.94 -5.56 19.47
CA THR A 37 15.59 -5.07 19.25
C THR A 37 15.24 -5.01 17.76
N ALA A 38 16.20 -4.63 16.91
CA ALA A 38 16.00 -4.56 15.46
C ALA A 38 15.66 -5.92 14.84
N GLU A 39 16.33 -6.99 15.26
CA GLU A 39 16.05 -8.37 14.78
C GLU A 39 14.68 -8.86 15.22
N ILE A 40 14.28 -8.55 16.46
CA ILE A 40 12.94 -8.87 16.97
C ILE A 40 11.88 -8.15 16.15
N PHE A 41 12.04 -6.84 15.94
CA PHE A 41 11.11 -6.07 15.13
C PHE A 41 11.03 -6.59 13.71
N LEU A 42 12.16 -6.88 13.07
CA LEU A 42 12.22 -7.42 11.71
C LEU A 42 11.45 -8.74 11.59
N ALA A 43 11.63 -9.67 12.52
CA ALA A 43 10.93 -10.95 12.52
C ALA A 43 9.41 -10.79 12.76
N LEU A 44 9.02 -9.88 13.65
CA LEU A 44 7.61 -9.57 13.92
C LEU A 44 6.94 -8.91 12.71
N THR A 45 7.60 -7.96 12.07
CA THR A 45 7.07 -7.28 10.89
C THR A 45 6.95 -8.25 9.73
N GLN A 46 7.98 -9.05 9.42
CA GLN A 46 7.90 -10.08 8.38
C GLN A 46 6.72 -11.03 8.58
N LYS A 47 6.46 -11.45 9.83
CA LYS A 47 5.32 -12.32 10.15
C LYS A 47 3.96 -11.65 9.94
N ALA A 48 3.87 -10.34 10.14
CA ALA A 48 2.62 -9.58 10.00
C ALA A 48 2.31 -9.16 8.54
N MET A 49 3.30 -9.21 7.65
CA MET A 49 3.20 -8.69 6.29
C MET A 49 2.51 -9.64 5.32
N SER A 50 2.03 -9.09 4.20
CA SER A 50 1.48 -9.89 3.10
C SER A 50 2.56 -10.76 2.46
N SER A 51 2.14 -11.89 1.89
CA SER A 51 3.05 -12.80 1.17
C SER A 51 3.80 -12.10 0.03
N GLU A 52 3.16 -11.13 -0.62
CA GLU A 52 3.76 -10.36 -1.71
C GLU A 52 4.90 -9.45 -1.26
N LEU A 53 4.76 -8.79 -0.10
CA LEU A 53 5.84 -7.98 0.47
C LEU A 53 6.99 -8.85 0.99
N ASN A 54 6.68 -10.00 1.58
CA ASN A 54 7.70 -10.96 2.00
C ASN A 54 8.49 -11.50 0.80
N LYS A 55 7.82 -11.78 -0.33
CA LYS A 55 8.50 -12.21 -1.55
C LYS A 55 9.45 -11.15 -2.09
N LYS A 56 9.02 -9.88 -2.16
CA LYS A 56 9.88 -8.75 -2.56
C LYS A 56 11.10 -8.60 -1.64
N TRP A 57 10.90 -8.80 -0.34
CA TRP A 57 11.99 -8.80 0.63
C TRP A 57 12.98 -9.95 0.38
N GLU A 58 12.52 -11.17 0.16
CA GLU A 58 13.39 -12.32 -0.16
C GLU A 58 14.20 -12.07 -1.45
N GLU A 59 13.55 -11.61 -2.52
CA GLU A 59 14.20 -11.24 -3.79
C GLU A 59 15.25 -10.12 -3.58
N PHE A 60 14.95 -9.15 -2.71
CA PHE A 60 15.89 -8.07 -2.35
C PHE A 60 17.13 -8.62 -1.61
N ILE A 61 16.96 -9.58 -0.70
CA ILE A 61 18.08 -10.20 0.01
C ILE A 61 18.94 -11.07 -0.91
N GLU A 62 18.31 -11.84 -1.81
CA GLU A 62 19.04 -12.66 -2.79
C GLU A 62 19.85 -11.81 -3.78
N SER A 63 19.30 -10.67 -4.20
CA SER A 63 19.96 -9.75 -5.14
C SER A 63 21.05 -8.89 -4.49
N ASN A 64 20.95 -8.60 -3.19
CA ASN A 64 21.90 -7.74 -2.47
C ASN A 64 22.86 -8.53 -1.58
N THR A 65 23.71 -9.36 -2.20
CA THR A 65 24.74 -10.15 -1.48
C THR A 65 25.77 -9.32 -0.71
N SER A 66 25.91 -8.02 -1.03
CA SER A 66 26.88 -7.12 -0.40
C SER A 66 26.34 -6.38 0.84
N THR A 67 25.03 -6.30 1.02
CA THR A 67 24.43 -5.50 2.10
C THR A 67 23.74 -6.42 3.12
N PRO A 68 24.08 -6.32 4.41
CA PRO A 68 23.48 -7.19 5.41
C PRO A 68 21.97 -6.91 5.56
N ALA A 69 21.18 -7.98 5.49
CA ALA A 69 19.74 -7.98 5.73
C ALA A 69 19.43 -7.44 7.13
N ASN A 70 19.00 -6.18 7.22
CA ASN A 70 18.76 -5.50 8.49
C ASN A 70 17.46 -4.68 8.45
N LEU A 71 17.04 -4.17 9.61
CA LEU A 71 15.78 -3.44 9.74
C LEU A 71 15.71 -2.20 8.84
N GLU A 72 16.81 -1.48 8.64
CA GLU A 72 16.85 -0.28 7.79
C GLU A 72 16.59 -0.64 6.32
N SER A 73 17.32 -1.65 5.81
CA SER A 73 17.11 -2.16 4.46
C SER A 73 15.68 -2.72 4.26
N PHE A 74 15.08 -3.31 5.30
CA PHE A 74 13.70 -3.74 5.26
C PHE A 74 12.72 -2.57 5.16
N LEU A 75 12.91 -1.51 5.94
CA LEU A 75 12.05 -0.33 5.91
C LEU A 75 12.09 0.37 4.55
N GLU A 76 13.24 0.34 3.87
CA GLU A 76 13.38 0.86 2.51
C GLU A 76 12.51 0.08 1.51
N VAL A 77 12.53 -1.26 1.56
CA VAL A 77 11.69 -2.12 0.71
C VAL A 77 10.19 -1.86 0.95
N VAL A 78 9.80 -1.71 2.20
CA VAL A 78 8.40 -1.42 2.59
C VAL A 78 7.98 -0.04 2.12
N SER A 79 8.83 0.98 2.35
CA SER A 79 8.58 2.35 1.92
C SER A 79 8.46 2.44 0.40
N CYS A 80 9.40 1.84 -0.34
CA CYS A 80 9.37 1.79 -1.79
C CYS A 80 8.11 1.10 -2.30
N SER A 81 7.72 -0.03 -1.70
CA SER A 81 6.50 -0.74 -2.08
C SER A 81 5.24 0.10 -1.85
N ALA A 82 5.17 0.82 -0.73
CA ALA A 82 4.04 1.70 -0.42
C ALA A 82 3.97 2.92 -1.36
N HIS A 83 5.11 3.52 -1.71
CA HIS A 83 5.16 4.67 -2.61
C HIS A 83 4.96 4.28 -4.09
N CYS A 84 5.35 3.08 -4.50
CA CYS A 84 5.05 2.56 -5.84
C CYS A 84 3.54 2.31 -6.06
N THR A 85 2.79 1.91 -5.02
CA THR A 85 1.34 1.73 -5.11
C THR A 85 0.60 3.05 -5.32
N LEU A 86 1.11 4.16 -4.76
CA LEU A 86 0.52 5.49 -4.92
C LEU A 86 0.79 6.12 -6.30
N ALA A 87 1.65 5.53 -7.12
CA ALA A 87 1.91 5.99 -8.49
C ALA A 87 0.98 5.36 -9.55
N LEU A 88 0.09 4.46 -9.15
CA LEU A 88 -0.86 3.74 -10.01
C LEU A 88 -2.33 4.06 -9.68
N GLU A 89 -2.58 4.94 -8.72
CA GLU A 89 -3.88 5.62 -8.62
C GLU A 89 -3.89 6.71 -9.70
N ASP A 90 -4.63 6.48 -10.78
CA ASP A 90 -4.80 7.43 -11.88
C ASP A 90 -5.07 8.85 -11.35
N PRO A 91 -4.37 9.89 -11.85
CA PRO A 91 -4.78 11.26 -11.54
C PRO A 91 -6.23 11.45 -12.01
N PRO A 92 -7.12 12.13 -11.24
CA PRO A 92 -8.48 12.37 -11.69
C PRO A 92 -8.41 13.12 -13.02
N SER A 93 -8.84 12.44 -14.09
CA SER A 93 -8.81 12.94 -15.46
C SER A 93 -9.45 14.33 -15.50
N LEU A 94 -8.63 15.33 -15.81
CA LEU A 94 -9.09 16.67 -16.11
C LEU A 94 -9.95 16.61 -17.38
N GLU A 95 -11.26 16.50 -17.21
CA GLU A 95 -12.24 16.71 -18.28
C GLU A 95 -12.01 18.11 -18.88
N GLN A 96 -11.42 18.17 -20.07
CA GLN A 96 -11.33 19.39 -20.85
C GLN A 96 -12.68 19.67 -21.53
N PRO A 97 -13.13 20.94 -21.60
CA PRO A 97 -14.40 21.27 -22.22
C PRO A 97 -14.33 21.06 -23.73
N ILE A 98 -15.17 20.16 -24.24
CA ILE A 98 -15.30 19.86 -25.67
C ILE A 98 -15.90 21.09 -26.37
N PHE A 99 -15.06 21.87 -27.03
CA PHE A 99 -15.48 22.86 -28.01
C PHE A 99 -15.78 22.16 -29.35
N SER A 100 -17.00 21.64 -29.50
CA SER A 100 -17.47 21.06 -30.77
C SER A 100 -17.96 22.14 -31.74
N ARG A 101 -17.16 22.39 -32.78
CA ARG A 101 -17.41 23.33 -33.89
C ARG A 101 -17.88 22.56 -35.14
N GLY A 102 -19.11 22.82 -35.60
CA GLY A 102 -19.67 22.48 -36.92
C GLY A 102 -20.22 21.05 -37.03
N GLN A 103 -21.40 20.74 -37.58
CA GLN A 103 -22.03 21.24 -38.83
C GLN A 103 -23.53 20.73 -38.92
N PRO A 104 -24.31 20.90 -40.01
CA PRO A 104 -25.45 21.83 -40.05
C PRO A 104 -26.87 21.23 -40.24
N ILE A 105 -27.88 22.05 -39.88
CA ILE A 105 -29.26 22.21 -40.38
C ILE A 105 -30.19 20.97 -40.51
N ALA A 106 -31.22 20.94 -39.66
CA ALA A 106 -32.58 20.56 -40.04
C ALA A 106 -33.58 21.47 -39.30
N GLN A 107 -33.93 22.60 -39.91
CA GLN A 107 -34.96 23.49 -39.38
C GLN A 107 -36.35 22.89 -39.61
N ARG A 108 -36.94 22.34 -38.56
CA ARG A 108 -38.36 21.96 -38.54
C ARG A 108 -39.18 23.18 -38.12
N GLN A 109 -39.91 23.69 -39.11
CA GLN A 109 -40.87 24.81 -39.06
C GLN A 109 -41.69 24.85 -37.76
N GLN A 110 -41.58 25.93 -36.99
CA GLN A 110 -42.67 26.40 -36.14
C GLN A 110 -43.06 27.82 -36.56
N LYS A 111 -44.14 27.87 -37.34
CA LYS A 111 -44.99 29.05 -37.48
C LYS A 111 -45.56 29.44 -36.11
N LYS A 112 -45.38 30.69 -35.73
CA LYS A 112 -46.44 31.49 -35.09
C LYS A 112 -46.20 32.97 -35.39
N PRO A 113 -47.18 33.68 -35.96
CA PRO A 113 -47.08 35.11 -36.18
C PRO A 113 -47.53 35.84 -34.92
N VAL A 114 -46.79 36.87 -34.50
CA VAL A 114 -47.36 37.94 -33.69
C VAL A 114 -46.95 39.25 -34.33
N THR A 115 -47.99 39.95 -34.78
CA THR A 115 -48.01 41.25 -35.43
C THR A 115 -47.72 42.38 -34.44
N MET A 116 -47.37 43.54 -35.01
CA MET A 116 -47.36 44.91 -34.44
C MET A 116 -45.94 45.33 -33.96
N THR A 117 -45.33 46.44 -34.37
CA THR A 117 -45.87 47.78 -34.65
C THR A 117 -44.91 48.57 -35.56
N GLU A 118 -45.50 49.51 -36.29
CA GLU A 118 -44.97 50.49 -37.24
C GLU A 118 -43.74 51.33 -36.87
N ALA A 119 -43.02 51.66 -37.95
CA ALA A 119 -42.49 52.98 -38.35
C ALA A 119 -41.63 53.83 -37.39
N SER A 120 -40.36 53.98 -37.76
CA SER A 120 -39.64 55.28 -37.90
C SER A 120 -38.27 54.99 -38.53
N GLN A 121 -38.06 55.24 -39.81
CA GLN A 121 -37.82 56.52 -40.50
C GLN A 121 -36.32 56.90 -40.49
N PHE A 122 -35.83 57.04 -41.72
CA PHE A 122 -34.53 57.48 -42.20
C PHE A 122 -33.95 58.69 -41.44
N MET A 123 -32.64 58.62 -41.12
CA MET A 123 -31.54 59.52 -41.54
C MET A 123 -30.30 59.23 -40.70
#